data_AF-A0A9P8BBB8-F1
#
_entry.id   AF-A0A9P8BBB8-F1
#
_cell.length_a   1.000
_cell.length_b   1.000
_cell.length_c   1.000
_cell.angle_alpha   90.00
_cell.angle_beta   90.00
_cell.angle_gamma   90.00
#
_symmetry.space_group_name_H-M   'P 1'
#
loop_
_entity.id
_entity.type
_entity.pdbx_description
1 polymer ?
#
loop_
_entity_poly.entity_id
_entity_poly.type
_entity_poly.pdbx_seq_one_letter_code
_entity_poly.pdbx_strand_id
1 'polypeptide(L)'
;MHDTYGMAVPNVLTAVGAGIRTVDSSVGGLGGCPYSPGATGNVATEDVVYALHSAGYSTGVNLDSLAATGAWISQVLNRPNSSRAGQAWLAKLRREQTQRTQEGNLKAKL
;
A
#
# COMPACT_ATOMS: atom_id res chain seq x y z
N MET A 1 -11.33 -2.51 8.08
CA MET A 1 -11.60 -3.98 8.05
C MET A 1 -10.32 -4.75 8.39
N HIS A 2 -10.41 -5.96 8.94
CA HIS A 2 -9.23 -6.80 9.21
C HIS A 2 -8.99 -7.82 8.08
N ASP A 3 -7.73 -8.07 7.75
CA ASP A 3 -7.31 -8.93 6.64
C ASP A 3 -6.71 -10.27 7.08
N THR A 4 -7.16 -10.79 8.23
CA THR A 4 -6.68 -12.06 8.82
C THR A 4 -6.79 -13.24 7.85
N TYR A 5 -7.83 -13.26 7.02
CA TYR A 5 -8.08 -14.31 6.03
C TYR A 5 -7.97 -13.83 4.57
N GLY A 6 -7.34 -12.67 4.33
CA GLY A 6 -7.19 -12.12 2.97
C GLY A 6 -8.48 -11.60 2.32
N MET A 7 -9.56 -11.44 3.09
CA MET A 7 -10.89 -11.06 2.58
C MET A 7 -11.18 -9.56 2.69
N ALA A 8 -10.29 -8.75 3.27
CA ALA A 8 -10.61 -7.36 3.52
C ALA A 8 -10.76 -6.55 2.23
N VAL A 9 -9.83 -6.67 1.28
CA VAL A 9 -9.90 -5.90 0.01
C VAL A 9 -11.14 -6.26 -0.82
N PRO A 10 -11.48 -7.54 -1.06
CA PRO A 10 -12.72 -7.91 -1.74
C PRO A 10 -13.98 -7.35 -1.05
N ASN A 11 -14.01 -7.38 0.29
CA ASN A 11 -15.13 -6.83 1.05
C ASN A 11 -15.22 -5.31 0.93
N VAL A 12 -14.08 -4.60 0.91
CA VAL A 12 -14.03 -3.16 0.66
C VAL A 12 -14.59 -2.81 -0.71
N LEU A 13 -14.16 -3.52 -1.77
CA LEU A 13 -14.66 -3.29 -3.12
C LEU A 13 -16.18 -3.54 -3.20
N THR A 14 -16.66 -4.61 -2.57
CA THR A 14 -18.09 -4.92 -2.48
C THR A 14 -18.86 -3.80 -1.77
N ALA A 15 -18.38 -3.36 -0.60
CA ALA A 15 -19.02 -2.31 0.19
C ALA A 15 -19.08 -0.98 -0.57
N VAL A 16 -17.98 -0.59 -1.23
CA VAL A 16 -17.93 0.63 -2.04
C VAL A 16 -18.87 0.54 -3.25
N GLY A 17 -18.91 -0.60 -3.93
CA GLY A 17 -19.87 -0.89 -5.00
C GLY A 17 -21.33 -0.81 -4.53
N ALA A 18 -21.61 -1.15 -3.27
CA ALA A 18 -22.92 -1.04 -2.64
C ALA A 18 -23.26 0.37 -2.11
N GLY A 19 -22.39 1.37 -2.28
CA GLY A 19 -22.67 2.76 -1.91
C GLY A 19 -21.91 3.27 -0.67
N ILE A 20 -21.14 2.43 0.02
CA ILE A 20 -20.29 2.89 1.14
C ILE A 20 -19.18 3.81 0.60
N ARG A 21 -18.85 4.87 1.35
CA ARG A 21 -17.84 5.88 0.93
C ARG A 21 -16.72 6.11 1.95
N THR A 22 -16.79 5.45 3.11
CA THR A 22 -15.79 5.56 4.16
C THR A 22 -15.38 4.16 4.59
N VAL A 23 -14.07 3.92 4.62
CA VAL A 23 -13.47 2.63 4.95
C VAL A 23 -12.20 2.87 5.75
N ASP A 24 -12.11 2.26 6.92
CA ASP A 24 -10.90 2.32 7.74
C ASP A 24 -9.89 1.25 7.34
N SER A 25 -8.63 1.66 7.29
CA SER A 25 -7.45 0.85 6.96
C SER A 25 -6.23 1.37 7.75
N SER A 26 -5.10 0.69 7.65
CA SER A 26 -3.88 1.06 8.37
C SER A 26 -2.67 1.01 7.45
N VAL A 27 -1.83 2.05 7.47
CA VAL A 27 -0.63 2.13 6.62
C VAL A 27 0.27 0.92 6.87
N GLY A 28 0.80 0.31 5.81
CA GLY A 28 1.65 -0.89 5.89
C GLY A 28 1.00 -2.11 6.54
N GLY A 29 -0.33 -2.10 6.74
CA GLY A 29 -1.06 -3.11 7.50
C GLY A 29 -0.71 -3.10 9.00
N LEU A 30 -0.43 -1.92 9.56
CA LEU A 30 -0.09 -1.79 10.97
C LEU A 30 -1.25 -2.16 11.90
N GLY A 31 -0.90 -2.68 13.06
CA GLY A 31 -1.84 -3.25 14.03
C GLY A 31 -1.96 -4.77 13.85
N GLY A 32 -1.82 -5.49 14.96
CA GLY A 32 -2.07 -6.94 15.03
C GLY A 32 -3.32 -7.22 15.85
N CYS A 33 -3.82 -8.45 15.79
CA CYS A 33 -4.91 -8.88 16.64
C CYS A 33 -4.36 -9.32 18.01
N PRO A 34 -4.76 -8.72 19.14
CA PRO A 34 -4.33 -9.18 20.46
C PRO A 34 -4.79 -10.61 20.77
N TYR A 35 -5.85 -11.09 20.09
CA TYR A 35 -6.42 -12.42 20.25
C TYR A 35 -5.83 -13.48 19.30
N SER A 36 -5.02 -13.08 18.31
CA SER A 36 -4.38 -14.01 17.37
C SER A 36 -2.93 -13.57 17.09
N PRO A 37 -1.99 -13.99 17.95
CA PRO A 37 -0.57 -13.65 17.79
C PRO A 37 -0.05 -14.12 16.44
N GLY A 38 0.42 -13.18 15.61
CA GLY A 38 0.98 -13.47 14.28
C GLY A 38 -0.01 -13.35 13.11
N ALA A 39 -1.31 -13.23 13.36
CA ALA A 39 -2.28 -12.95 12.30
C ALA A 39 -2.14 -11.51 11.77
N THR A 40 -2.40 -11.33 10.48
CA THR A 40 -2.59 -10.00 9.87
C THR A 40 -3.79 -9.32 10.54
N GLY A 41 -3.57 -8.09 11.03
CA GLY A 41 -4.60 -7.29 11.68
C GLY A 41 -5.37 -6.47 10.66
N ASN A 42 -5.15 -5.16 10.65
CA ASN A 42 -5.82 -4.26 9.73
C ASN A 42 -5.44 -4.52 8.27
N VAL A 43 -6.39 -4.29 7.37
CA VAL A 43 -6.08 -4.19 5.94
C VAL A 43 -5.13 -3.02 5.68
N ALA A 44 -4.13 -3.25 4.82
CA ALA A 44 -3.18 -2.21 4.45
C ALA A 44 -3.84 -1.11 3.63
N THR A 45 -3.59 0.16 3.96
CA THR A 45 -4.13 1.30 3.22
C THR A 45 -3.65 1.29 1.76
N GLU A 46 -2.41 0.91 1.50
CA GLU A 46 -1.85 0.79 0.15
C GLU A 46 -2.61 -0.24 -0.69
N ASP A 47 -2.96 -1.40 -0.11
CA ASP A 47 -3.69 -2.46 -0.79
C ASP A 47 -5.11 -1.99 -1.16
N VAL A 48 -5.78 -1.26 -0.25
CA VAL A 48 -7.10 -0.68 -0.47
C VAL A 48 -7.06 0.40 -1.55
N VAL A 49 -6.13 1.36 -1.44
CA VAL A 49 -6.02 2.48 -2.38
C VAL A 49 -5.67 1.95 -3.77
N TYR A 50 -4.71 1.03 -3.87
CA TYR A 50 -4.36 0.39 -5.14
C TYR A 50 -5.57 -0.31 -5.77
N ALA A 51 -6.32 -1.10 -5.00
CA ALA A 51 -7.49 -1.80 -5.51
C ALA A 51 -8.60 -0.84 -5.98
N LEU A 52 -8.87 0.22 -5.20
CA LEU A 52 -9.86 1.24 -5.54
C LEU A 52 -9.46 2.01 -6.81
N HIS A 53 -8.21 2.47 -6.90
CA HIS A 53 -7.69 3.14 -8.09
C HIS A 53 -7.75 2.23 -9.32
N SER A 54 -7.37 0.96 -9.16
CA SER A 54 -7.42 -0.05 -10.24
C SER A 54 -8.86 -0.34 -10.70
N ALA A 55 -9.83 -0.21 -9.80
CA ALA A 55 -11.26 -0.34 -10.11
C ALA A 55 -11.91 0.98 -10.59
N GLY A 56 -11.12 2.05 -10.78
CA GLY A 56 -11.59 3.34 -11.31
C GLY A 56 -12.16 4.30 -10.28
N TYR A 57 -12.04 4.00 -8.98
CA TYR A 57 -12.46 4.91 -7.91
C TYR A 57 -11.36 5.92 -7.57
N SER A 58 -11.77 7.18 -7.37
CA SER A 58 -10.88 8.22 -6.83
C SER A 58 -10.94 8.22 -5.30
N THR A 59 -9.77 8.27 -4.66
CA THR A 59 -9.64 8.37 -3.19
C THR A 59 -9.00 9.68 -2.74
N GLY A 60 -8.42 10.46 -3.66
CA GLY A 60 -7.60 11.64 -3.32
C GLY A 60 -6.23 11.32 -2.70
N VAL A 61 -5.86 10.04 -2.57
CA VAL A 61 -4.59 9.63 -1.95
C VAL A 61 -3.52 9.43 -3.02
N ASN A 62 -2.31 9.97 -2.79
CA ASN A 62 -1.14 9.71 -3.63
C ASN A 62 -0.48 8.39 -3.22
N LEU A 63 -0.45 7.41 -4.14
CA LEU A 63 0.06 6.07 -3.86
C LEU A 63 1.59 6.03 -3.69
N ASP A 64 2.33 6.92 -4.36
CA ASP A 64 3.79 7.01 -4.23
C ASP A 64 4.18 7.47 -2.81
N SER A 65 3.57 8.57 -2.35
CA SER A 65 3.77 9.10 -1.01
C SER A 65 3.33 8.09 0.05
N LEU A 66 2.17 7.45 -0.15
CA LEU A 66 1.66 6.45 0.78
C LEU A 66 2.60 5.25 0.91
N ALA A 67 3.07 4.71 -0.22
CA ALA A 67 3.99 3.57 -0.21
C ALA A 67 5.34 3.94 0.44
N ALA A 68 5.84 5.16 0.22
CA ALA A 68 7.03 5.68 0.91
C ALA A 68 6.81 5.78 2.43
N THR A 69 5.66 6.30 2.87
CA THR A 69 5.29 6.36 4.30
C THR A 69 5.23 4.96 4.92
N GLY A 70 4.63 3.99 4.21
CA GLY A 70 4.58 2.59 4.65
C GLY A 70 5.96 1.97 4.83
N ALA A 71 6.90 2.23 3.92
CA ALA A 71 8.29 1.80 4.11
C ALA A 71 8.96 2.48 5.32
N TRP A 72 8.79 3.80 5.46
CA TRP A 72 9.40 4.57 6.54
C TRP A 72 8.94 4.07 7.91
N ILE A 73 7.63 3.93 8.13
CA ILE A 73 7.13 3.52 9.45
C ILE A 73 7.51 2.08 9.80
N SER A 74 7.55 1.20 8.79
CA SER A 74 8.05 -0.17 8.96
C SER A 74 9.51 -0.20 9.43
N GLN A 75 10.35 0.68 8.91
CA GLN A 75 11.74 0.81 9.37
C GLN A 75 11.82 1.34 10.81
N VAL A 76 11.06 2.40 11.13
CA VAL A 76 11.02 2.99 12.48
C VAL A 76 10.59 1.96 13.52
N LEU A 77 9.61 1.13 13.20
CA LEU A 77 9.08 0.10 14.11
C LEU A 77 9.87 -1.21 14.08
N ASN A 78 10.92 -1.31 13.26
CA ASN A 78 11.66 -2.54 12.99
C ASN A 78 10.74 -3.74 12.70
N ARG A 79 9.75 -3.52 11.83
CA ARG A 79 8.73 -4.50 11.46
C ARG A 79 8.57 -4.56 9.94
N PRO A 80 8.39 -5.74 9.33
CA PRO A 80 8.08 -5.81 7.91
C PRO A 80 6.79 -5.06 7.56
N ASN A 81 6.77 -4.41 6.40
CA ASN A 81 5.55 -3.86 5.81
C ASN A 81 4.68 -5.04 5.33
N SER A 82 3.42 -5.13 5.76
CA SER A 82 2.53 -6.25 5.38
C SER A 82 1.76 -6.00 4.08
N SER A 83 1.87 -4.81 3.49
CA SER A 83 1.19 -4.47 2.25
C SER A 83 1.84 -5.11 1.04
N ARG A 84 1.06 -5.89 0.28
CA ARG A 84 1.50 -6.47 -1.00
C ARG A 84 1.65 -5.39 -2.06
N ALA A 85 0.67 -4.50 -2.17
CA ALA A 85 0.68 -3.40 -3.15
C ALA A 85 1.79 -2.40 -2.83
N GLY A 86 1.93 -1.98 -1.58
CA GLY A 86 2.94 -1.02 -1.13
C GLY A 86 4.36 -1.51 -1.42
N GLN A 87 4.68 -2.77 -1.12
CA GLN A 87 5.98 -3.36 -1.46
C GLN A 87 6.22 -3.39 -2.98
N ALA A 88 5.24 -3.85 -3.76
CA ALA A 88 5.36 -3.91 -5.22
C ALA A 88 5.51 -2.51 -5.84
N TRP A 89 4.78 -1.53 -5.31
CA TRP A 89 4.79 -0.14 -5.77
C TRP A 89 6.13 0.54 -5.46
N LEU A 90 6.67 0.35 -4.26
CA LEU A 90 8.03 0.81 -3.93
C LEU A 90 9.10 0.21 -4.83
N ALA A 91 8.99 -1.09 -5.13
CA ALA A 91 9.92 -1.73 -6.06
C ALA A 91 9.82 -1.11 -7.46
N LYS A 92 8.61 -0.78 -7.93
CA LYS A 92 8.39 -0.05 -9.17
C LYS A 92 9.05 1.33 -9.14
N LEU A 93 8.81 2.14 -8.10
CA LEU A 93 9.39 3.48 -7.98
C LEU A 93 10.92 3.48 -7.98
N ARG A 94 11.54 2.52 -7.28
CA ARG A 94 13.01 2.37 -7.26
C ARG A 94 13.57 2.03 -8.65
N ARG A 95 12.89 1.19 -9.42
CA ARG A 95 13.29 0.87 -10.80
C ARG A 95 13.25 2.10 -11.69
N GLU A 96 12.16 2.87 -11.63
CA GLU A 96 12.00 4.09 -12.43
C GLU A 96 13.03 5.17 -12.05
N GLN A 97 13.32 5.33 -10.76
CA GLN A 97 14.38 6.24 -10.29
C GLN A 97 15.76 5.84 -10.82
N THR A 98 16.06 4.54 -10.83
CA THR A 98 17.33 4.01 -11.34
C THR A 98 17.47 4.30 -12.84
N GLN A 99 16.41 4.04 -13.61
CA GLN A 99 16.36 4.32 -15.06
C GLN A 99 16.56 5.81 -15.36
N ARG A 100 15.83 6.69 -14.68
CA ARG A 100 15.97 8.16 -14.83
C ARG A 100 17.39 8.64 -14.53
N THR A 101 18.02 8.10 -13.50
CA THR A 101 19.40 8.44 -13.13
C THR A 101 20.39 7.98 -14.20
N GLN A 102 20.22 6.78 -14.76
CA GLN A 102 21.06 6.25 -15.83
C GLN A 102 20.95 7.08 -17.11
N GLU A 103 19.73 7.45 -17.51
CA GLU A 103 19.48 8.30 -18.69
C GLU A 103 20.09 9.69 -18.52
N GLY A 104 19.93 10.29 -17.33
CA GLY A 104 20.54 11.59 -17.02
C GLY A 104 22.06 11.56 -17.10
N ASN A 105 22.67 10.52 -16.54
CA ASN A 105 24.13 10.32 -16.58
C ASN A 105 24.67 10.07 -17.99
N LEU A 106 23.89 9.42 -18.87
CA LEU A 106 24.25 9.22 -20.27
C LEU A 106 24.20 10.54 -21.06
N LYS A 107 23.14 11.33 -20.87
CA LYS A 107 22.98 12.63 -21.53
C LYS A 107 24.04 13.65 -21.10
N ALA A 108 24.49 13.61 -19.84
CA ALA A 108 25.53 14.50 -19.34
C ALA A 108 26.95 14.17 -19.84
N LYS A 109 27.14 13.03 -20.50
CA LYS A 109 28.43 12.59 -21.09
C LYS A 109 28.54 12.85 -22.61
N LEU A 110 27.46 13.31 -23.24
CA LEU A 110 27.40 13.72 -24.65
C LEU A 110 27.54 15.24 -24.75
#